data_AF-A0A5J4V3X7-F1
#
_entry.id   AF-A0A5J4V3X7-F1
#
_cell.length_a   1.000
_cell.length_b   1.000
_cell.length_c   1.000
_cell.angle_alpha   90.00
_cell.angle_beta   90.00
_cell.angle_gamma   90.00
#
_symmetry.space_group_name_H-M   'P 1'
#
loop_
_entity.id
_entity.type
_entity.pdbx_description
1 polymer ?
#
loop_
_entity_poly.entity_id
_entity_poly.type
_entity_poly.pdbx_seq_one_letter_code
_entity_poly.pdbx_strand_id
1 'polypeptide(L)'
;MAAEYPELVLEVKFPYVSAIILMLCPFLNGLLDTLANRFIFHFSSRLRSGLAGIIYKKILLLNITSQSNIDTGRLLSLLTTDTNQIAQQFPMLFYLSTLPIQLLVPFGFVWTRKSV
;
A
#
# COMPACT_ATOMS: atom_id res chain seq x y z
N MET A 1 11.99 47.34 17.40
CA MET A 1 11.19 47.43 16.16
C MET A 1 10.87 46.00 15.72
N ALA A 2 9.85 45.41 16.34
CA ALA A 2 9.41 44.04 16.04
C ALA A 2 8.42 44.12 14.88
N ALA A 3 8.73 43.44 13.77
CA ALA A 3 7.85 43.35 12.63
C ALA A 3 6.65 42.46 13.01
N GLU A 4 5.50 43.10 13.11
CA GLU A 4 4.19 42.51 13.35
C GLU A 4 3.79 41.71 12.10
N TYR A 5 3.81 40.39 12.19
CA TYR A 5 3.22 39.53 11.17
C TYR A 5 1.70 39.65 11.32
N PRO A 6 0.97 40.15 10.31
CA PRO A 6 -0.48 40.19 10.41
C PRO A 6 -0.96 38.75 10.43
N GLU A 7 -1.41 38.29 11.59
CA GLU A 7 -2.10 37.02 11.70
C GLU A 7 -3.22 37.04 10.66
N LEU A 8 -3.25 36.02 9.80
CA LEU A 8 -4.39 35.72 8.95
C LEU A 8 -5.60 35.54 9.88
N VAL A 9 -6.31 36.65 10.14
CA VAL A 9 -7.62 36.63 10.78
C VAL A 9 -8.55 36.01 9.77
N LEU A 10 -8.52 34.68 9.74
CA LEU A 10 -9.52 33.85 9.10
C LEU A 10 -10.79 34.16 9.90
N GLU A 11 -11.62 35.08 9.41
CA GLU A 11 -12.99 35.23 9.90
C GLU A 11 -13.74 33.93 9.61
N VAL A 12 -13.56 32.94 10.48
CA VAL A 12 -14.25 31.67 10.40
C VAL A 12 -15.68 31.95 10.83
N LYS A 13 -16.54 32.21 9.86
CA LYS A 13 -17.97 32.49 10.06
C LYS A 13 -18.69 31.36 10.83
N PHE A 14 -18.09 30.17 10.93
CA PHE A 14 -18.59 29.00 11.68
C PHE A 14 -17.45 28.10 12.26
N PRO A 15 -16.85 28.45 13.42
CA PRO A 15 -15.66 27.77 13.97
C PRO A 15 -15.92 26.31 14.44
N TYR A 16 -17.16 25.97 14.78
CA TYR A 16 -17.52 24.61 15.16
C TYR A 16 -17.55 23.64 13.97
N VAL A 17 -17.88 24.14 12.77
CA VAL A 17 -17.98 23.31 11.56
C VAL A 17 -16.59 22.82 11.12
N SER A 18 -15.57 23.70 11.16
CA SER A 18 -14.20 23.32 10.83
C SER A 18 -13.64 22.29 11.82
N ALA A 19 -13.94 22.42 13.12
CA ALA A 19 -13.52 21.45 14.13
C ALA A 19 -14.12 20.05 13.89
N ILE A 20 -15.42 19.97 13.55
CA ILE A 20 -16.09 18.70 13.25
C ILE A 20 -15.48 18.05 11.99
N ILE A 21 -15.19 18.83 10.95
CA ILE A 21 -14.57 18.33 9.72
C ILE A 21 -13.16 17.78 10.01
N LEU A 22 -12.36 18.51 10.79
CA LEU A 22 -11.00 18.08 11.15
C LEU A 22 -10.98 16.84 12.03
N MET A 23 -12.06 16.53 12.76
CA MET A 23 -12.19 15.29 13.52
C MET A 23 -12.69 14.13 12.64
N LEU A 24 -13.71 14.38 11.82
CA LEU A 24 -14.34 13.34 11.00
C LEU A 24 -13.46 12.85 9.85
N CYS A 25 -12.73 13.77 9.21
CA CYS A 25 -11.90 13.48 8.04
C CYS A 25 -10.78 12.46 8.33
N PRO A 26 -9.90 12.64 9.34
CA PRO A 26 -8.87 11.67 9.66
C PRO A 26 -9.44 10.36 10.23
N PHE A 27 -10.57 10.42 10.94
CA PHE A 27 -11.25 9.21 11.43
C PHE A 27 -11.72 8.33 10.26
N LEU A 28 -12.39 8.92 9.27
CA LEU A 28 -12.85 8.19 8.09
C LEU A 28 -11.67 7.70 7.25
N ASN A 29 -10.60 8.49 7.12
CA ASN A 29 -9.37 8.07 6.45
C ASN A 29 -8.78 6.81 7.11
N GLY A 30 -8.62 6.81 8.44
CA GLY A 30 -8.11 5.63 9.17
C GLY A 30 -9.01 4.40 9.02
N LEU A 31 -10.33 4.59 9.01
CA LEU A 31 -11.28 3.49 8.79
C LEU A 31 -11.14 2.90 7.37
N LEU A 32 -11.07 3.76 6.36
CA LEU A 32 -10.92 3.32 4.97
C LEU A 32 -9.55 2.66 4.72
N ASP A 33 -8.49 3.21 5.30
CA ASP A 33 -7.13 2.67 5.17
C ASP A 33 -7.02 1.27 5.80
N THR A 34 -7.60 1.07 6.99
CA THR A 34 -7.62 -0.26 7.63
C THR A 34 -8.43 -1.29 6.84
N LEU A 35 -9.57 -0.89 6.26
CA LEU A 35 -10.36 -1.75 5.38
C LEU A 35 -9.59 -2.10 4.11
N ALA A 36 -8.98 -1.11 3.45
CA ALA A 36 -8.18 -1.32 2.25
C ALA A 36 -7.01 -2.28 2.50
N ASN A 37 -6.25 -2.07 3.57
CA ASN A 37 -5.17 -2.96 3.98
C ASN A 37 -5.68 -4.39 4.20
N ARG A 38 -6.81 -4.57 4.89
CA ARG A 38 -7.40 -5.90 5.09
C ARG A 38 -7.71 -6.60 3.77
N PHE A 39 -8.27 -5.89 2.79
CA PHE A 39 -8.52 -6.46 1.46
C PHE A 39 -7.23 -6.87 0.74
N ILE A 40 -6.22 -6.00 0.76
CA ILE A 40 -4.92 -6.25 0.11
C ILE A 40 -4.21 -7.46 0.75
N PHE A 41 -4.18 -7.55 2.08
CA PHE A 41 -3.58 -8.68 2.79
C PHE A 41 -4.31 -9.99 2.51
N HIS A 42 -5.64 -9.96 2.51
CA HIS A 42 -6.44 -11.14 2.19
C HIS A 42 -6.22 -11.62 0.75
N PHE A 43 -6.13 -10.69 -0.21
CA PHE A 43 -5.79 -11.01 -1.59
C PHE A 43 -4.38 -11.60 -1.71
N SER A 44 -3.39 -10.98 -1.06
CA SER A 44 -1.99 -11.45 -1.05
C SER A 44 -1.86 -12.87 -0.48
N SER A 45 -2.64 -13.17 0.57
CA SER A 45 -2.71 -14.52 1.15
C SER A 45 -3.28 -15.56 0.17
N ARG A 46 -4.34 -15.22 -0.57
CA ARG A 46 -4.88 -16.09 -1.63
C ARG A 46 -3.88 -16.30 -2.76
N LEU A 47 -3.17 -15.26 -3.16
CA LEU A 47 -2.14 -15.32 -4.19
C LEU A 47 -1.01 -16.27 -3.77
N ARG A 48 -0.53 -16.21 -2.52
CA ARG A 48 0.49 -17.13 -1.98
C ARG A 48 0.06 -18.59 -2.09
N SER A 49 -1.13 -18.90 -1.58
CA SER A 49 -1.67 -20.26 -1.57
C SER A 49 -1.92 -20.78 -2.99
N GLY A 50 -2.40 -19.92 -3.89
CA GLY A 50 -2.58 -20.24 -5.31
C GLY A 50 -1.26 -20.54 -6.02
N LEU A 51 -0.24 -19.69 -5.83
CA LEU A 51 1.09 -19.91 -6.40
C LEU A 51 1.74 -21.20 -5.88
N ALA A 52 1.71 -21.42 -4.56
CA ALA A 52 2.23 -22.64 -3.97
C ALA A 52 1.54 -23.90 -4.54
N GLY A 53 0.22 -23.85 -4.72
CA GLY A 53 -0.54 -24.94 -5.32
C GLY A 53 -0.20 -25.20 -6.79
N ILE A 54 -0.01 -24.14 -7.60
CA ILE A 54 0.39 -24.27 -9.01
C ILE A 54 1.81 -24.84 -9.12
N ILE A 55 2.74 -24.34 -8.31
CA ILE A 55 4.13 -24.83 -8.26
C ILE A 55 4.12 -26.32 -7.87
N TYR A 56 3.41 -26.68 -6.80
CA TYR A 56 3.28 -28.07 -6.37
C TYR A 56 2.72 -28.99 -7.47
N LYS A 57 1.63 -28.58 -8.11
CA LYS A 57 1.04 -29.33 -9.23
C LYS A 57 2.02 -29.50 -10.39
N LYS A 58 2.81 -28.47 -10.70
CA LYS A 58 3.80 -28.53 -11.77
C LYS A 58 4.96 -29.47 -11.44
N ILE A 59 5.38 -29.53 -10.18
CA ILE A 59 6.37 -30.51 -9.71
C ILE A 59 5.89 -31.94 -9.95
N LEU A 60 4.63 -32.24 -9.63
CA LEU A 60 4.05 -33.58 -9.80
C LEU A 60 3.91 -34.01 -11.27
N LEU A 61 3.83 -33.05 -12.21
CA LEU A 61 3.67 -33.32 -13.64
C LEU A 61 5.01 -33.35 -14.41
N LEU A 62 6.14 -33.09 -13.76
CA LEU A 62 7.46 -33.13 -14.39
C LEU A 62 7.93 -34.58 -14.62
N ASN A 63 8.62 -34.80 -15.74
CA ASN A 63 9.22 -36.09 -16.05
C ASN A 63 10.41 -36.40 -15.11
N ILE A 64 10.63 -37.67 -14.80
CA ILE A 64 11.65 -38.18 -13.86
C ILE A 64 13.07 -37.69 -14.23
N THR A 65 13.41 -37.62 -15.52
CA THR A 65 14.71 -37.10 -15.99
C THR A 65 14.88 -35.60 -15.74
N SER A 66 13.79 -34.84 -15.81
CA SER A 66 13.80 -33.41 -15.49
C SER A 66 13.76 -33.20 -13.98
N GLN A 67 13.11 -34.09 -13.23
CA GLN A 67 13.00 -34.03 -11.78
C GLN A 67 14.33 -34.41 -11.10
N SER A 68 15.09 -35.36 -11.66
CA SER A 68 16.43 -35.73 -11.18
C SER A 68 17.49 -34.64 -11.42
N ASN A 69 17.24 -33.72 -12.35
CA ASN A 69 18.15 -32.61 -12.66
C ASN A 69 17.81 -31.32 -11.88
N ILE A 70 16.69 -31.30 -11.16
CA ILE A 70 16.27 -30.16 -10.34
C ILE A 70 16.68 -30.42 -8.89
N ASP A 71 17.30 -29.41 -8.27
CA ASP A 71 17.60 -29.43 -6.85
C ASP A 71 16.30 -29.33 -6.01
N THR A 72 15.96 -30.42 -5.32
CA THR A 72 14.82 -30.51 -4.41
C THR A 72 14.84 -29.43 -3.34
N GLY A 73 16.02 -29.05 -2.83
CA GLY A 73 16.16 -27.98 -1.83
C GLY A 73 15.76 -26.62 -2.40
N ARG A 74 16.16 -26.33 -3.64
CA ARG A 74 15.78 -25.11 -4.35
C ARG A 74 14.28 -25.06 -4.66
N LEU A 75 13.67 -26.20 -5.02
CA LEU A 75 12.23 -26.31 -5.21
C LEU A 75 11.44 -26.07 -3.92
N LEU A 76 11.92 -26.61 -2.80
CA LEU A 76 11.31 -26.38 -1.49
C LEU A 76 11.41 -24.92 -1.08
N SER A 77 12.56 -24.28 -1.32
CA SER A 77 12.73 -22.83 -1.11
C SER A 77 11.81 -22.00 -2.00
N LEU A 78 11.66 -22.36 -3.27
CA LEU A 78 10.71 -21.72 -4.18
C LEU A 78 9.27 -21.82 -3.66
N LEU A 79 8.87 -22.98 -3.16
CA LEU A 79 7.51 -23.22 -2.67
C LEU A 79 7.23 -22.51 -1.34
N THR A 80 8.23 -22.35 -0.48
CA THR A 80 8.06 -21.83 0.89
C THR A 80 8.55 -20.39 1.03
N THR A 81 9.84 -20.13 0.81
CA THR A 81 10.47 -18.83 0.96
C THR A 81 10.00 -17.85 -0.09
N ASP A 82 10.06 -18.23 -1.38
CA ASP A 82 9.81 -17.27 -2.46
C ASP A 82 8.33 -16.92 -2.58
N THR A 83 7.41 -17.90 -2.44
CA THR A 83 5.97 -17.59 -2.39
C THR A 83 5.61 -16.71 -1.20
N ASN A 84 6.24 -16.91 -0.04
CA ASN A 84 6.01 -16.08 1.13
C ASN A 84 6.54 -14.65 0.93
N GLN A 85 7.73 -14.49 0.35
CA GLN A 85 8.25 -13.17 -0.01
C GLN A 85 7.34 -12.45 -0.99
N ILE A 86 6.85 -13.13 -2.03
CA ILE A 86 5.90 -12.54 -2.98
C ILE A 86 4.64 -12.04 -2.24
N ALA A 87 4.09 -12.83 -1.31
CA ALA A 87 2.90 -12.45 -0.56
C ALA A 87 3.12 -11.24 0.35
N GLN A 88 4.31 -11.12 0.96
CA GLN A 88 4.66 -10.00 1.83
C GLN A 88 4.96 -8.72 1.05
N GLN A 89 5.54 -8.83 -0.16
CA GLN A 89 5.89 -7.70 -1.00
C GLN A 89 4.74 -7.25 -1.91
N PHE A 90 3.74 -8.10 -2.13
CA PHE A 90 2.59 -7.77 -2.98
C PHE A 90 1.85 -6.48 -2.60
N PRO A 91 1.58 -6.18 -1.30
CA PRO A 91 0.98 -4.92 -0.90
C PRO A 91 1.79 -3.68 -1.33
N MET A 92 3.12 -3.79 -1.36
CA MET A 92 4.01 -2.68 -1.73
C MET A 92 3.77 -2.20 -3.17
N LEU A 93 3.32 -3.09 -4.07
CA LEU A 93 2.99 -2.71 -5.46
C LEU A 93 1.82 -1.72 -5.52
N PHE A 94 0.82 -1.87 -4.65
CA PHE A 94 -0.30 -0.92 -4.54
C PHE A 94 0.13 0.38 -3.88
N TYR A 95 1.03 0.32 -2.90
CA TYR A 95 1.63 1.54 -2.36
C TYR A 95 2.41 2.29 -3.44
N LEU A 96 3.19 1.60 -4.27
CA LEU A 96 3.97 2.23 -5.33
C LEU A 96 3.09 2.93 -6.38
N SER A 97 1.90 2.41 -6.68
CA SER A 97 0.96 3.07 -7.60
C SER A 97 0.24 4.29 -6.98
N THR A 98 0.10 4.34 -5.66
CA THR A 98 -0.55 5.46 -4.94
C THR A 98 0.41 6.58 -4.57
N LEU A 99 1.71 6.28 -4.41
CA LEU A 99 2.77 7.27 -4.17
C LEU A 99 2.77 8.49 -5.11
N PRO A 100 2.66 8.37 -6.44
CA PRO A 100 2.67 9.56 -7.31
C PRO A 100 1.53 10.52 -7.00
N ILE A 101 0.34 10.00 -6.67
CA ILE A 101 -0.82 10.83 -6.33
C ILE A 101 -0.58 11.52 -4.98
N GLN A 102 -0.06 10.80 -3.99
CA GLN A 102 0.25 11.33 -2.67
C GLN A 102 1.33 12.43 -2.71
N LEU A 103 2.25 12.38 -3.67
CA LEU A 103 3.25 13.42 -3.86
C LEU A 103 2.69 14.61 -4.66
N LEU A 104 2.07 14.36 -5.81
CA LEU A 104 1.62 15.43 -6.71
C LEU A 104 0.59 16.36 -6.07
N VAL A 105 -0.31 15.84 -5.23
CA VAL A 105 -1.39 16.64 -4.61
C VAL A 105 -0.83 17.72 -3.65
N PRO A 106 -0.03 17.39 -2.61
CA PRO A 106 0.61 18.40 -1.76
C PRO A 106 1.52 19.36 -2.54
N PHE A 107 2.30 18.85 -3.51
CA PHE A 107 3.16 19.71 -4.34
C PHE A 107 2.34 20.74 -5.12
N GLY A 108 1.18 20.35 -5.68
CA GLY A 108 0.26 21.26 -6.36
C GLY A 108 -0.31 22.35 -5.44
N PHE A 109 -0.67 22.02 -4.20
CA PHE A 109 -1.14 23.00 -3.22
C PHE A 109 -0.05 24.01 -2.84
N VAL A 110 1.19 23.54 -2.61
CA VAL A 110 2.32 24.41 -2.28
C VAL A 110 2.66 25.33 -3.44
N TRP A 111 2.66 24.81 -4.67
CA TRP A 111 2.93 25.60 -5.87
C TRP A 111 1.91 26.72 -6.06
N THR A 112 0.62 26.40 -5.97
CA THR A 112 -0.48 27.36 -6.11
C THR A 112 -0.41 28.48 -5.06
N ARG A 113 0.00 28.16 -3.83
CA ARG A 113 0.21 29.16 -2.78
C ARG A 113 1.33 30.15 -3.10
N LYS A 114 2.38 29.73 -3.82
CA LYS A 114 3.52 30.60 -4.17
C LYS A 114 3.22 31.52 -5.37
N SER A 115 2.23 31.18 -6.20
CA SER A 115 1.84 31.94 -7.39
C SER A 115 0.79 33.04 -7.15
N VAL A 116 0.32 33.21 -5.91
CA VAL A 116 -0.59 34.28 -5.45
C VAL A 116 0.18 35.18 -4.50
#